data_AF-A0A1D7YQT0-F1
#
_entry.id   AF-A0A1D7YQT0-F1
#
_cell.length_a   1.000
_cell.length_b   1.000
_cell.length_c   1.000
_cell.angle_alpha   90.00
_cell.angle_beta   90.00
_cell.angle_gamma   90.00
#
_symmetry.space_group_name_H-M   'P 1'
#
loop_
_entity.id
_entity.type
_entity.pdbx_description
1 polymer ?
#
loop_
_entity_poly.entity_id
_entity_poly.type
_entity_poly.pdbx_seq_one_letter_code
_entity_poly.pdbx_strand_id
1 'polypeptide(L)'
;MIKLSAKVLNGLGKVPPTKSKIAIFGEAATNTVKRNRVKLKGPQGSQLERMPKVDTVTINGKTKTAAIDENSSKGMRIGDFFVEQNRKHAERYLNDLADMAQEFPDVTFVKAHNVHSTKSLDSTLSKLARADEQLFEKGGFHGAVRDGMRATLYMPNANKNYQKIVEAMHKRGYRIASTFAEDSKGFMVLGEDGVPKMAKDIDIRFGTKAQPSGYEDVQMRFEKFKMVKDPQTGKMIEKATDDGNLFELIILPGPNYHAFKDIEHKAVYEHTRRYKELGFTKDKGSDKIIDGIKKEFRTVTAALYKDAEMRDVKGAASITAPVTFTKKSVQNLKECFDALENLWLGKYASLPPSKQTKPFKETLKYKQLKEIRENLSEFVKLYAPKD
;
A
#
# COMPACT_ATOMS: atom_id res chain seq x y z
N MET A 1 -6.85 17.77 53.58
CA MET A 1 -6.51 18.52 52.35
C MET A 1 -5.00 18.66 52.30
N ILE A 2 -4.31 17.80 51.56
CA ILE A 2 -2.84 17.71 51.59
C ILE A 2 -2.26 18.76 50.63
N LYS A 3 -1.51 19.74 51.14
CA LYS A 3 -0.77 20.71 50.32
C LYS A 3 0.55 20.10 49.87
N LEU A 4 0.69 19.86 48.57
CA LEU A 4 1.95 19.47 47.95
C LEU A 4 2.91 20.67 47.90
N SER A 5 4.21 20.42 48.08
CA SER A 5 5.25 21.46 48.13
C SER A 5 5.53 22.06 46.75
N ALA A 6 6.00 23.32 46.71
CA ALA A 6 6.30 24.07 45.48
C ALA A 6 7.31 23.38 44.54
N LYS A 7 8.11 22.43 45.07
CA LYS A 7 9.07 21.64 44.30
C LYS A 7 8.39 20.56 43.44
N VAL A 8 7.20 20.09 43.83
CA VAL A 8 6.39 19.10 43.08
C VAL A 8 5.57 19.79 41.99
N LEU A 9 5.10 21.02 42.22
CA LEU A 9 4.37 21.82 41.23
C LEU A 9 5.27 22.32 40.08
N ASN A 10 6.56 22.59 40.34
CA ASN A 10 7.51 23.05 39.32
C ASN A 10 8.05 21.94 38.39
N GLY A 11 7.67 20.67 38.60
CA GLY A 11 8.08 19.53 37.79
C GLY A 11 7.08 19.11 36.70
N LEU A 12 5.86 19.63 36.73
CA LEU A 12 4.82 19.35 35.73
C LEU A 12 4.81 20.44 34.66
N GLY A 13 5.60 20.26 33.60
CA GLY A 13 5.51 21.12 32.40
C GLY A 13 6.80 21.50 31.68
N LYS A 14 7.92 20.79 31.84
CA LYS A 14 9.13 21.05 31.02
C LYS A 14 9.39 19.89 30.07
N VAL A 15 8.95 20.07 28.83
CA VAL A 15 9.39 19.33 27.65
C VAL A 15 10.92 19.48 27.53
N PRO A 16 11.71 18.41 27.34
CA PRO A 16 13.14 18.55 27.09
C PRO A 16 13.36 19.32 25.79
N PRO A 17 14.30 20.29 25.71
CA PRO A 17 14.61 20.96 24.46
C PRO A 17 15.21 19.95 23.47
N THR A 18 14.49 19.66 22.39
CA THR A 18 15.03 18.97 21.21
C THR A 18 16.16 19.80 20.62
N LYS A 19 17.41 19.32 20.74
CA LYS A 19 18.57 19.92 20.08
C LYS A 19 18.40 19.82 18.55
N SER A 20 18.70 20.91 17.86
CA SER A 20 18.76 21.03 16.40
C SER A 20 19.76 20.04 15.78
N LYS A 21 19.31 19.33 14.73
CA LYS A 21 20.08 18.38 13.90
C LYS A 21 21.09 19.12 12.99
N ILE A 22 22.24 19.57 13.49
CA ILE A 22 23.46 19.77 12.68
C ILE A 22 24.69 19.64 13.59
N ALA A 23 25.22 18.43 13.79
CA ALA A 23 26.59 18.15 14.23
C ALA A 23 26.82 16.63 14.44
N ILE A 24 26.66 15.80 13.41
CA ILE A 24 27.20 14.43 13.41
C ILE A 24 27.75 14.12 12.01
N PHE A 25 28.68 14.93 11.53
CA PHE A 25 29.65 14.59 10.48
C PHE A 25 30.81 15.57 10.63
N GLY A 26 31.66 15.31 11.61
CA GLY A 26 32.71 16.25 12.00
C GLY A 26 33.70 15.71 13.02
N GLU A 27 34.02 14.41 12.98
CA GLU A 27 35.27 13.90 13.56
C GLU A 27 35.89 12.98 12.52
N ALA A 28 36.70 13.58 11.65
CA ALA A 28 37.63 12.85 10.83
C ALA A 28 38.71 12.27 11.74
N ALA A 29 38.99 10.99 11.54
CA ALA A 29 40.24 10.36 11.89
C ALA A 29 41.42 11.33 11.72
N THR A 30 42.11 11.56 12.82
CA THR A 30 43.44 12.15 12.86
C THR A 30 44.36 11.40 11.89
N ASN A 31 44.74 12.05 10.80
CA ASN A 31 46.01 11.78 10.13
C ASN A 31 46.53 13.04 9.45
N THR A 32 47.51 13.63 10.12
CA THR A 32 48.48 14.64 9.71
C THR A 32 48.96 14.48 8.26
N VAL A 33 48.66 15.45 7.38
CA VAL A 33 49.53 15.82 6.26
C VAL A 33 49.50 17.34 6.04
N LYS A 34 50.70 17.88 5.79
CA LYS A 34 51.15 19.27 5.85
C LYS A 34 50.34 20.27 4.99
N ARG A 35 50.13 21.47 5.55
CA ARG A 35 49.71 22.70 4.85
C ARG A 35 50.72 23.07 3.77
N ASN A 36 50.29 23.10 2.51
CA ASN A 36 50.92 23.91 1.47
C ASN A 36 49.96 25.02 1.04
N ARG A 37 50.46 26.25 1.11
CA ARG A 37 49.78 27.52 0.87
C ARG A 37 49.84 27.80 -0.64
N VAL A 38 48.72 27.80 -1.35
CA VAL A 38 48.66 28.31 -2.74
C VAL A 38 47.49 29.29 -2.87
N LYS A 39 47.79 30.38 -3.58
CA LYS A 39 47.13 31.69 -3.63
C LYS A 39 45.68 31.66 -4.14
N LEU A 40 44.84 32.48 -3.50
CA LEU A 40 43.51 32.89 -3.97
C LEU A 40 43.59 33.67 -5.29
N LYS A 41 42.85 33.23 -6.30
CA LYS A 41 42.38 34.04 -7.44
C LYS A 41 40.85 34.11 -7.39
N GLY A 42 40.30 35.26 -7.79
CA GLY A 42 38.90 35.71 -7.61
C GLY A 42 37.80 34.88 -8.32
N PRO A 43 36.54 35.36 -8.25
CA PRO A 43 35.37 34.53 -8.04
C PRO A 43 34.90 33.86 -9.34
N GLN A 44 34.97 32.53 -9.38
CA GLN A 44 34.16 31.72 -10.29
C GLN A 44 32.92 31.23 -9.52
N GLY A 45 31.78 31.29 -10.19
CA GLY A 45 30.46 30.97 -9.63
C GLY A 45 30.43 29.66 -8.85
N SER A 46 29.65 29.68 -7.78
CA SER A 46 29.33 28.54 -6.89
C SER A 46 29.04 27.25 -7.67
N GLN A 47 30.00 26.31 -7.65
CA GLN A 47 29.84 24.90 -8.03
C GLN A 47 29.04 24.10 -6.99
N LEU A 48 27.86 24.60 -6.59
CA LEU A 48 26.90 23.85 -5.75
C LEU A 48 25.64 23.41 -6.52
N GLU A 49 25.56 23.65 -7.82
CA GLU A 49 24.68 22.87 -8.69
C GLU A 49 25.40 21.59 -9.11
N ARG A 50 25.47 20.61 -8.20
CA ARG A 50 25.77 19.23 -8.61
C ARG A 50 24.53 18.68 -9.32
N MET A 51 24.54 18.71 -10.64
CA MET A 51 23.76 17.74 -11.42
C MET A 51 24.13 16.32 -10.95
N PRO A 52 23.18 15.39 -10.82
CA PRO A 52 23.47 14.05 -10.35
C PRO A 52 24.44 13.36 -11.32
N LYS A 53 25.64 13.05 -10.84
CA LYS A 53 26.51 12.06 -11.50
C LYS A 53 25.75 10.73 -11.47
N VAL A 54 25.70 10.07 -12.61
CA VAL A 54 25.05 8.77 -12.80
C VAL A 54 25.67 7.78 -11.79
N ASP A 55 24.89 7.37 -10.79
CA ASP A 55 25.31 6.35 -9.84
C ASP A 55 25.26 4.98 -10.54
N THR A 56 26.42 4.50 -10.99
CA THR A 56 26.60 3.13 -11.48
C THR A 56 27.05 2.23 -10.34
N VAL A 57 26.38 1.10 -10.14
CA VAL A 57 26.76 0.07 -9.17
C VAL A 57 27.64 -0.98 -9.86
N THR A 58 28.86 -1.17 -9.38
CA THR A 58 29.75 -2.27 -9.79
C THR A 58 29.56 -3.44 -8.84
N ILE A 59 29.14 -4.59 -9.36
CA ILE A 59 28.94 -5.82 -8.57
C ILE A 59 30.26 -6.60 -8.55
N ASN A 60 30.89 -6.71 -7.37
CA ASN A 60 32.01 -7.63 -7.14
C ASN A 60 31.48 -8.98 -6.62
N GLY A 61 31.64 -10.04 -7.41
CA GLY A 61 31.36 -11.41 -6.97
C GLY A 61 31.60 -12.48 -8.03
N LYS A 62 32.80 -13.08 -8.01
CA LYS A 62 33.25 -14.31 -8.69
C LYS A 62 32.78 -14.53 -10.13
N THR A 63 33.60 -14.07 -11.06
CA THR A 63 33.61 -14.35 -12.49
C THR A 63 33.75 -15.86 -12.78
N LYS A 64 32.68 -16.48 -13.31
CA LYS A 64 32.83 -17.35 -14.48
C LYS A 64 32.71 -16.45 -15.70
N THR A 65 33.77 -16.37 -16.50
CA THR A 65 33.84 -15.58 -17.73
C THR A 65 32.86 -16.15 -18.76
N ALA A 66 31.63 -15.67 -18.75
CA ALA A 66 30.82 -15.62 -19.96
C ALA A 66 31.21 -14.31 -20.67
N ALA A 67 31.65 -14.41 -21.92
CA ALA A 67 31.94 -13.24 -22.74
C ALA A 67 30.71 -12.32 -22.74
N ILE A 68 30.87 -11.11 -22.21
CA ILE A 68 29.84 -10.08 -22.25
C ILE A 68 29.92 -9.47 -23.64
N ASP A 69 28.87 -9.65 -24.45
CA ASP A 69 28.71 -8.95 -25.73
C ASP A 69 28.91 -7.44 -25.52
N GLU A 70 29.81 -6.84 -26.30
CA GLU A 70 30.19 -5.41 -26.21
C GLU A 70 29.03 -4.43 -26.48
N ASN A 71 27.82 -4.92 -26.77
CA ASN A 71 26.62 -4.11 -26.97
C ASN A 71 25.77 -3.90 -25.69
N SER A 72 26.13 -4.44 -24.53
CA SER A 72 25.26 -4.37 -23.32
C SER A 72 25.60 -3.25 -22.33
N SER A 73 26.53 -2.34 -22.61
CA SER A 73 27.02 -1.33 -21.65
C SER A 73 26.36 0.05 -21.79
N LYS A 74 25.02 0.11 -21.85
CA LYS A 74 24.32 1.33 -21.38
C LYS A 74 24.14 1.19 -19.87
N GLY A 75 24.91 1.96 -19.09
CA GLY A 75 24.87 1.91 -17.63
C GLY A 75 23.44 1.96 -17.09
N MET A 76 22.99 0.85 -16.49
CA MET A 76 21.71 0.80 -15.79
C MET A 76 21.77 1.73 -14.59
N ARG A 77 20.77 2.61 -14.46
CA ARG A 77 20.60 3.41 -13.24
C ARG A 77 20.25 2.46 -12.09
N ILE A 78 20.60 2.82 -10.84
CA ILE A 78 20.25 2.02 -9.65
C ILE A 78 18.76 1.66 -9.61
N GLY A 79 17.89 2.60 -9.99
CA GLY A 79 16.44 2.36 -10.07
C GLY A 79 16.07 1.27 -11.09
N ASP A 80 16.71 1.26 -12.25
CA ASP A 80 16.47 0.24 -13.29
C ASP A 80 16.96 -1.13 -12.83
N PHE A 81 18.11 -1.18 -12.13
CA PHE A 81 18.62 -2.40 -11.50
C PHE A 81 17.67 -2.96 -10.45
N PHE A 82 17.15 -2.09 -9.58
CA PHE A 82 16.18 -2.48 -8.57
C PHE A 82 14.90 -3.07 -9.18
N VAL A 83 14.34 -2.41 -10.20
CA VAL A 83 13.14 -2.90 -10.91
C VAL A 83 13.41 -4.26 -11.56
N GLU A 84 14.55 -4.41 -12.21
CA GLU A 84 14.93 -5.65 -12.90
C GLU A 84 15.13 -6.82 -11.91
N GLN A 85 15.75 -6.59 -10.74
CA GLN A 85 15.89 -7.63 -9.72
C GLN A 85 14.53 -8.05 -9.15
N ASN A 86 13.66 -7.09 -8.82
CA ASN A 86 12.32 -7.41 -8.35
C ASN A 86 11.53 -8.21 -9.37
N ARG A 87 11.68 -7.88 -10.67
CA ARG A 87 11.04 -8.63 -11.75
C ARG A 87 11.50 -10.09 -11.76
N LYS A 88 12.80 -10.34 -11.64
CA LYS A 88 13.36 -11.70 -11.56
C LYS A 88 12.89 -12.47 -10.33
N HIS A 89 12.84 -11.82 -9.16
CA HIS A 89 12.33 -12.43 -7.94
C HIS A 89 10.83 -12.75 -8.06
N ALA A 90 10.04 -11.82 -8.62
CA ALA A 90 8.62 -12.02 -8.86
C ALA A 90 8.38 -13.16 -9.87
N GLU A 91 9.12 -13.24 -10.97
CA GLU A 91 9.00 -14.32 -11.96
C GLU A 91 9.21 -15.70 -11.32
N ARG A 92 10.24 -15.85 -10.47
CA ARG A 92 10.47 -17.11 -9.73
C ARG A 92 9.30 -17.42 -8.78
N TYR A 93 8.85 -16.42 -8.03
CA TYR A 93 7.71 -16.56 -7.12
C TYR A 93 6.43 -16.96 -7.84
N LEU A 94 6.15 -16.38 -9.01
CA LEU A 94 4.98 -16.74 -9.83
C LEU A 94 5.08 -18.16 -10.38
N ASN A 95 6.27 -18.64 -10.73
CA ASN A 95 6.46 -20.03 -11.15
C ASN A 95 6.26 -20.99 -9.97
N ASP A 96 6.81 -20.68 -8.79
CA ASP A 96 6.63 -21.47 -7.57
C ASP A 96 5.14 -21.57 -7.19
N LEU A 97 4.37 -20.48 -7.35
CA LEU A 97 2.92 -20.46 -7.18
C LEU A 97 2.16 -21.24 -8.25
N ALA A 98 2.59 -21.17 -9.51
CA ALA A 98 1.97 -21.94 -10.60
C ALA A 98 2.14 -23.44 -10.39
N ASP A 99 3.34 -23.86 -9.99
CA ASP A 99 3.64 -25.26 -9.68
C ASP A 99 2.86 -25.73 -8.45
N MET A 100 2.76 -24.87 -7.42
CA MET A 100 1.95 -25.15 -6.23
C MET A 100 0.47 -25.31 -6.57
N ALA A 101 -0.08 -24.45 -7.44
CA ALA A 101 -1.49 -24.51 -7.82
C ALA A 101 -1.85 -25.83 -8.52
N GLN A 102 -0.91 -26.47 -9.24
CA GLN A 102 -1.14 -27.77 -9.87
C GLN A 102 -1.33 -28.92 -8.85
N GLU A 103 -0.89 -28.75 -7.60
CA GLU A 103 -1.08 -29.74 -6.54
C GLU A 103 -2.53 -29.78 -6.01
N PHE A 104 -3.33 -28.75 -6.30
CA PHE A 104 -4.66 -28.58 -5.72
C PHE A 104 -5.72 -28.35 -6.80
N PRO A 105 -6.72 -29.25 -6.96
CA PRO A 105 -7.70 -29.15 -8.04
C PRO A 105 -8.66 -27.94 -7.88
N ASP A 106 -8.84 -27.45 -6.66
CA ASP A 106 -9.72 -26.32 -6.34
C ASP A 106 -8.98 -24.97 -6.30
N VAL A 107 -7.70 -24.95 -6.66
CA VAL A 107 -6.88 -23.75 -6.71
C VAL A 107 -6.60 -23.40 -8.17
N THR A 108 -6.84 -22.15 -8.53
CA THR A 108 -6.54 -21.66 -9.88
C THR A 108 -5.53 -20.53 -9.83
N PHE A 109 -4.45 -20.66 -10.60
CA PHE A 109 -3.48 -19.61 -10.82
C PHE A 109 -3.46 -19.20 -12.29
N VAL A 110 -3.82 -17.93 -12.56
CA VAL A 110 -3.85 -17.39 -13.92
C VAL A 110 -2.70 -16.41 -14.08
N LYS A 111 -1.68 -16.79 -14.86
CA LYS A 111 -0.49 -15.96 -15.08
C LYS A 111 -0.83 -14.61 -15.72
N ALA A 112 -1.83 -14.57 -16.60
CA ALA A 112 -2.31 -13.33 -17.22
C ALA A 112 -2.88 -12.32 -16.21
N HIS A 113 -3.42 -12.77 -15.07
CA HIS A 113 -3.90 -11.87 -14.00
C HIS A 113 -2.75 -11.36 -13.10
N ASN A 114 -1.51 -11.78 -13.38
CA ASN A 114 -0.32 -11.49 -12.57
C ASN A 114 0.78 -10.78 -13.38
N VAL A 115 0.44 -10.15 -14.52
CA VAL A 115 1.40 -9.46 -15.40
C VAL A 115 2.05 -8.24 -14.74
N HIS A 116 1.36 -7.60 -13.79
CA HIS A 116 1.87 -6.48 -12.99
C HIS A 116 2.25 -6.92 -11.57
N SER A 117 3.00 -8.03 -11.46
CA SER A 117 3.41 -8.59 -10.17
C SER A 117 4.44 -7.74 -9.43
N THR A 118 5.12 -6.83 -10.11
CA THR A 118 6.06 -5.90 -9.49
C THR A 118 5.56 -4.47 -9.51
N LYS A 119 5.79 -3.76 -8.41
CA LYS A 119 5.54 -2.32 -8.33
C LYS A 119 6.53 -1.55 -9.22
N SER A 120 6.03 -0.51 -9.90
CA SER A 120 6.88 0.42 -10.65
C SER A 120 7.78 1.23 -9.71
N LEU A 121 8.88 1.77 -10.26
CA LEU A 121 9.80 2.63 -9.51
C LEU A 121 9.09 3.86 -8.94
N ASP A 122 8.29 4.56 -9.75
CA ASP A 122 7.55 5.76 -9.32
C ASP A 122 6.58 5.47 -8.18
N SER A 123 5.87 4.32 -8.25
CA SER A 123 4.95 3.90 -7.20
C SER A 123 5.70 3.53 -5.91
N THR A 124 6.86 2.90 -6.05
CA THR A 124 7.77 2.57 -4.93
C THR A 124 8.26 3.84 -4.24
N LEU A 125 8.81 4.79 -5.00
CA LEU A 125 9.29 6.08 -4.48
C LEU A 125 8.16 6.88 -3.84
N SER A 126 6.98 6.92 -4.48
CA SER A 126 5.80 7.58 -3.94
C SER A 126 5.34 6.98 -2.60
N LYS A 127 5.49 5.65 -2.44
CA LYS A 127 5.20 4.98 -1.17
C LYS A 127 6.23 5.30 -0.10
N LEU A 128 7.52 5.27 -0.44
CA LEU A 128 8.58 5.66 0.49
C LEU A 128 8.41 7.10 0.98
N ALA A 129 8.09 8.03 0.08
CA ALA A 129 7.86 9.44 0.44
C ALA A 129 6.64 9.65 1.34
N ARG A 130 5.68 8.71 1.34
CA ARG A 130 4.48 8.73 2.18
C ARG A 130 4.59 7.81 3.38
N ALA A 131 5.64 7.00 3.46
CA ALA A 131 5.82 6.08 4.56
C ALA A 131 6.03 6.90 5.82
N ASP A 132 5.36 6.49 6.90
CA ASP A 132 5.63 7.03 8.22
C ASP A 132 7.13 6.81 8.52
N GLU A 133 7.81 7.82 9.07
CA GLU A 133 9.20 7.71 9.51
C GLU A 133 9.38 6.47 10.40
N GLN A 134 8.36 6.12 11.20
CA GLN A 134 8.38 4.92 12.04
C GLN A 134 8.40 3.60 11.25
N LEU A 135 7.78 3.52 10.08
CA LEU A 135 7.80 2.30 9.26
C LEU A 135 9.17 2.11 8.61
N PHE A 136 9.78 3.21 8.17
CA PHE A 136 11.10 3.21 7.58
C PHE A 136 12.20 2.92 8.62
N GLU A 137 12.12 3.53 9.81
CA GLU A 137 13.07 3.28 10.90
C GLU A 137 13.06 1.83 11.40
N LYS A 138 11.91 1.13 11.31
CA LYS A 138 11.73 -0.22 11.86
C LYS A 138 12.05 -1.34 10.88
N GLY A 139 11.79 -1.17 9.59
CA GLY A 139 11.96 -2.23 8.57
C GLY A 139 12.69 -1.77 7.31
N GLY A 140 13.24 -0.56 7.31
CA GLY A 140 13.88 0.04 6.15
C GLY A 140 12.95 0.09 4.94
N PHE A 141 13.56 -0.10 3.78
CA PHE A 141 12.85 -0.15 2.49
C PHE A 141 11.73 -1.21 2.45
N HIS A 142 12.00 -2.42 2.95
CA HIS A 142 11.05 -3.55 2.87
C HIS A 142 9.88 -3.40 3.85
N GLY A 143 10.09 -2.76 5.00
CA GLY A 143 9.02 -2.36 5.92
C GLY A 143 8.09 -1.30 5.32
N ALA A 144 8.64 -0.37 4.54
CA ALA A 144 7.89 0.70 3.89
C ALA A 144 7.17 0.26 2.60
N VAL A 145 7.73 -0.71 1.86
CA VAL A 145 7.18 -1.22 0.60
C VAL A 145 6.95 -2.73 0.68
N ARG A 146 5.91 -3.12 1.44
CA ARG A 146 5.57 -4.54 1.69
C ARG A 146 4.88 -5.26 0.52
N ASP A 147 4.38 -4.50 -0.46
CA ASP A 147 3.71 -4.99 -1.66
C ASP A 147 4.53 -4.68 -2.93
N GLY A 148 5.86 -4.73 -2.80
CA GLY A 148 6.78 -4.55 -3.93
C GLY A 148 6.63 -5.66 -4.97
N MET A 149 6.33 -6.89 -4.52
CA MET A 149 6.01 -8.05 -5.33
C MET A 149 4.69 -8.65 -4.85
N ARG A 150 3.74 -8.85 -5.77
CA ARG A 150 2.38 -9.33 -5.49
C ARG A 150 1.98 -10.41 -6.49
N ALA A 151 1.28 -11.42 -5.99
CA ALA A 151 0.54 -12.37 -6.79
C ALA A 151 -0.91 -12.50 -6.32
N THR A 152 -1.79 -12.91 -7.24
CA THR A 152 -3.20 -13.24 -6.99
C THR A 152 -3.47 -14.67 -7.44
N LEU A 153 -4.18 -15.40 -6.58
CA LEU A 153 -4.58 -16.79 -6.78
C LEU A 153 -6.05 -16.95 -6.41
N TYR A 154 -6.73 -17.92 -7.01
CA TYR A 154 -8.15 -18.16 -6.78
C TYR A 154 -8.35 -19.45 -6.02
N MET A 155 -9.20 -19.41 -5.00
CA MET A 155 -9.54 -20.57 -4.20
C MET A 155 -10.89 -20.34 -3.50
N PRO A 156 -11.88 -21.23 -3.71
CA PRO A 156 -13.15 -21.16 -3.00
C PRO A 156 -12.96 -21.29 -1.49
N ASN A 157 -13.77 -20.56 -0.72
CA ASN A 157 -13.71 -20.54 0.75
C ASN A 157 -12.29 -20.25 1.29
N ALA A 158 -11.62 -19.25 0.73
CA ALA A 158 -10.21 -19.01 1.00
C ALA A 158 -9.89 -18.86 2.50
N ASN A 159 -10.80 -18.27 3.29
CA ASN A 159 -10.69 -18.16 4.74
C ASN A 159 -10.52 -19.50 5.49
N LYS A 160 -11.05 -20.60 4.95
CA LYS A 160 -10.97 -21.94 5.56
C LYS A 160 -9.83 -22.78 4.99
N ASN A 161 -9.43 -22.50 3.75
CA ASN A 161 -8.59 -23.40 2.97
C ASN A 161 -7.16 -22.88 2.75
N TYR A 162 -6.84 -21.64 3.10
CA TYR A 162 -5.55 -21.03 2.76
C TYR A 162 -4.34 -21.73 3.41
N GLN A 163 -4.55 -22.46 4.52
CA GLN A 163 -3.47 -23.13 5.24
C GLN A 163 -2.71 -24.14 4.36
N LYS A 164 -3.40 -24.84 3.44
CA LYS A 164 -2.74 -25.76 2.50
C LYS A 164 -1.76 -25.05 1.57
N ILE A 165 -2.06 -23.80 1.20
CA ILE A 165 -1.17 -22.95 0.40
C ILE A 165 0.06 -22.60 1.23
N VAL A 166 -0.11 -22.25 2.50
CA VAL A 166 1.00 -21.94 3.41
C VAL A 166 1.93 -23.14 3.56
N GLU A 167 1.39 -24.34 3.73
CA GLU A 167 2.17 -25.58 3.84
C GLU A 167 2.90 -25.93 2.54
N ALA A 168 2.24 -25.81 1.40
CA ALA A 168 2.87 -26.09 0.10
C ALA A 168 3.97 -25.08 -0.26
N MET A 169 3.80 -23.82 0.14
CA MET A 169 4.82 -22.77 -0.01
C MET A 169 5.99 -22.97 0.97
N HIS A 170 5.74 -23.49 2.17
CA HIS A 170 6.79 -23.85 3.12
C HIS A 170 7.76 -24.90 2.59
N LYS A 171 7.24 -25.93 1.93
CA LYS A 171 8.06 -26.94 1.23
C LYS A 171 8.93 -26.34 0.11
N ARG A 172 8.53 -25.17 -0.43
CA ARG A 172 9.26 -24.41 -1.46
C ARG A 172 10.21 -23.35 -0.87
N GLY A 173 10.41 -23.36 0.44
CA GLY A 173 11.32 -22.44 1.12
C GLY A 173 10.72 -21.06 1.43
N TYR A 174 9.39 -20.94 1.48
CA TYR A 174 8.70 -19.71 1.85
C TYR A 174 8.00 -19.85 3.20
N ARG A 175 8.09 -18.85 4.06
CA ARG A 175 7.31 -18.79 5.31
C ARG A 175 6.56 -17.47 5.40
N ILE A 176 5.45 -17.45 6.13
CA ILE A 176 4.74 -16.20 6.37
C ILE A 176 5.67 -15.28 7.18
N ALA A 177 5.88 -14.07 6.67
CA ALA A 177 6.69 -13.06 7.31
C ALA A 177 6.06 -12.64 8.64
N SER A 178 6.89 -12.12 9.55
CA SER A 178 6.41 -11.58 10.82
C SER A 178 6.12 -10.08 10.69
N THR A 179 5.11 -9.61 11.41
CA THR A 179 4.77 -8.19 11.55
C THR A 179 4.40 -7.87 13.00
N PHE A 180 4.27 -6.60 13.35
CA PHE A 180 3.77 -6.24 14.67
C PHE A 180 2.30 -6.61 14.81
N ALA A 181 1.94 -7.17 15.97
CA ALA A 181 0.55 -7.35 16.34
C ALA A 181 -0.07 -5.97 16.58
N GLU A 182 -1.22 -5.73 15.98
CA GLU A 182 -2.01 -4.51 16.16
C GLU A 182 -3.34 -4.83 16.85
N ASP A 183 -3.83 -3.89 17.67
CA ASP A 183 -5.16 -3.95 18.24
C ASP A 183 -6.23 -3.51 17.21
N SER A 184 -7.51 -3.57 17.60
CA SER A 184 -8.64 -3.17 16.74
C SER A 184 -8.61 -1.72 16.25
N LYS A 185 -7.76 -0.87 16.84
CA LYS A 185 -7.60 0.55 16.50
C LYS A 185 -6.30 0.81 15.72
N GLY A 186 -5.51 -0.23 15.43
CA GLY A 186 -4.23 -0.13 14.72
C GLY A 186 -3.05 0.26 15.62
N PHE A 187 -3.17 0.14 16.94
CA PHE A 187 -2.04 0.37 17.85
C PHE A 187 -1.25 -0.92 18.07
N MET A 188 0.08 -0.82 18.14
CA MET A 188 0.95 -1.96 18.43
C MET A 188 0.64 -2.55 19.81
N VAL A 189 0.49 -3.86 19.86
CA VAL A 189 0.34 -4.62 21.10
C VAL A 189 1.72 -4.93 21.66
N LEU A 190 1.97 -4.56 22.92
CA LEU A 190 3.19 -4.91 23.63
C LEU A 190 3.03 -6.24 24.37
N GLY A 191 4.12 -7.00 24.47
CA GLY A 191 4.25 -8.14 25.37
C GLY A 191 4.39 -7.71 26.82
N GLU A 192 4.38 -8.68 27.73
CA GLU A 192 4.56 -8.44 29.18
C GLU A 192 5.94 -7.84 29.51
N ASP A 193 6.92 -8.06 28.64
CA ASP A 193 8.28 -7.51 28.69
C ASP A 193 8.39 -6.08 28.13
N GLY A 194 7.28 -5.49 27.66
CA GLY A 194 7.24 -4.17 27.04
C GLY A 194 7.74 -4.14 25.59
N VAL A 195 8.09 -5.29 24.99
CA VAL A 195 8.55 -5.39 23.61
C VAL A 195 7.34 -5.59 22.68
N PRO A 196 7.30 -4.96 21.49
CA PRO A 196 6.21 -5.20 20.54
C PRO A 196 6.02 -6.68 20.22
N LYS A 197 4.79 -7.16 20.39
CA LYS A 197 4.43 -8.54 20.07
C LYS A 197 4.46 -8.72 18.55
N MET A 198 5.10 -9.80 18.10
CA MET A 198 5.10 -10.18 16.68
C MET A 198 3.93 -11.13 16.37
N ALA A 199 3.34 -10.98 15.20
CA ALA A 199 2.30 -11.83 14.63
C ALA A 199 2.68 -12.23 13.21
N LYS A 200 2.03 -13.28 12.69
CA LYS A 200 2.13 -13.63 11.26
C LYS A 200 1.49 -12.52 10.42
N ASP A 201 2.16 -12.11 9.36
CA ASP A 201 1.66 -11.13 8.39
C ASP A 201 0.63 -11.77 7.46
N ILE A 202 -0.56 -11.96 8.01
CA ILE A 202 -1.74 -12.49 7.35
C ILE A 202 -2.97 -11.71 7.81
N ASP A 203 -3.78 -11.30 6.84
CA ASP A 203 -5.05 -10.63 7.00
C ASP A 203 -6.14 -11.48 6.33
N ILE A 204 -7.15 -11.88 7.10
CA ILE A 204 -8.27 -12.70 6.63
C ILE A 204 -9.52 -11.83 6.72
N ARG A 205 -9.95 -11.31 5.57
CA ARG A 205 -11.05 -10.36 5.44
C ARG A 205 -12.27 -11.08 4.89
N PHE A 206 -13.01 -11.77 5.75
CA PHE A 206 -14.23 -12.49 5.37
C PHE A 206 -15.34 -12.27 6.40
N GLY A 207 -16.59 -12.36 5.97
CA GLY A 207 -17.78 -12.20 6.79
C GLY A 207 -17.79 -10.85 7.51
N THR A 208 -17.80 -10.86 8.83
CA THR A 208 -17.80 -9.63 9.64
C THR A 208 -16.49 -8.83 9.56
N LYS A 209 -15.42 -9.42 9.00
CA LYS A 209 -14.12 -8.78 8.77
C LYS A 209 -13.91 -8.34 7.31
N ALA A 210 -14.90 -8.52 6.45
CA ALA A 210 -14.85 -8.06 5.06
C ALA A 210 -14.65 -6.54 4.99
N GLN A 211 -14.09 -6.05 3.88
CA GLN A 211 -14.07 -4.62 3.62
C GLN A 211 -15.51 -4.06 3.58
N PRO A 212 -15.73 -2.79 3.93
CA PRO A 212 -17.07 -2.19 3.90
C PRO A 212 -17.79 -2.25 2.54
N SER A 213 -17.06 -2.43 1.43
CA SER A 213 -17.62 -2.63 0.09
C SER A 213 -18.21 -4.03 -0.13
N GLY A 214 -18.01 -4.96 0.82
CA GLY A 214 -18.26 -6.39 0.67
C GLY A 214 -17.09 -7.16 0.08
N TYR A 215 -15.95 -6.51 -0.18
CA TYR A 215 -14.75 -7.18 -0.66
C TYR A 215 -14.10 -8.03 0.43
N GLU A 216 -14.06 -9.33 0.15
CA GLU A 216 -13.39 -10.40 0.87
C GLU A 216 -12.16 -10.94 0.16
N ASP A 217 -11.12 -11.26 0.94
CA ASP A 217 -9.90 -11.94 0.51
C ASP A 217 -9.04 -12.44 1.69
N VAL A 218 -8.05 -13.27 1.38
CA VAL A 218 -6.92 -13.53 2.28
C VAL A 218 -5.69 -12.85 1.70
N GLN A 219 -5.03 -12.02 2.48
CA GLN A 219 -3.80 -11.35 2.10
C GLN A 219 -2.69 -11.74 3.05
N MET A 220 -1.59 -12.26 2.53
CA MET A 220 -0.42 -12.64 3.35
C MET A 220 0.87 -12.24 2.66
N ARG A 221 1.95 -12.07 3.43
CA ARG A 221 3.29 -11.91 2.87
C ARG A 221 4.20 -13.05 3.26
N PHE A 222 4.88 -13.59 2.26
CA PHE A 222 5.92 -14.59 2.42
C PHE A 222 7.31 -13.95 2.37
N GLU A 223 8.25 -14.56 3.09
CA GLU A 223 9.68 -14.35 2.92
C GLU A 223 10.35 -15.70 2.64
N LYS A 224 11.45 -15.70 1.86
CA LYS A 224 12.24 -16.91 1.69
C LYS A 224 13.09 -17.20 2.91
N PHE A 225 13.20 -18.47 3.25
CA PHE A 225 14.09 -18.94 4.30
C PHE A 225 14.99 -20.09 3.81
N LYS A 226 16.07 -20.30 4.55
CA LYS A 226 16.86 -21.53 4.50
C LYS A 226 17.04 -22.06 5.90
N MET A 227 17.21 -23.37 5.99
CA MET A 227 17.64 -23.99 7.22
C MET A 227 19.12 -23.71 7.45
N VAL A 228 19.46 -23.11 8.59
CA VAL A 228 20.84 -22.93 9.04
C VAL A 228 21.01 -23.57 10.41
N LYS A 229 22.22 -24.03 10.71
CA LYS A 229 22.54 -24.48 12.06
C LYS A 229 22.73 -23.26 12.96
N ASP A 230 21.97 -23.19 14.03
CA ASP A 230 22.14 -22.18 15.08
C ASP A 230 23.52 -22.39 15.75
N PRO A 231 24.41 -21.39 15.74
CA PRO A 231 25.72 -21.50 16.37
C PRO A 231 25.66 -21.73 17.88
N GLN A 232 24.60 -21.27 18.56
CA GLN A 232 24.46 -21.37 20.01
C GLN A 232 23.86 -22.69 20.45
N THR A 233 22.78 -23.13 19.77
CA THR A 233 22.03 -24.33 20.18
C THR A 233 22.36 -25.57 19.34
N GLY A 234 23.06 -25.41 18.22
CA GLY A 234 23.35 -26.48 17.27
C GLY A 234 22.13 -27.03 16.51
N LYS A 235 20.92 -26.49 16.75
CA LYS A 235 19.68 -26.89 16.10
C LYS A 235 19.54 -26.24 14.73
N MET A 236 18.84 -26.91 13.82
CA MET A 236 18.46 -26.30 12.55
C MET A 236 17.35 -25.28 12.79
N ILE A 237 17.56 -24.04 12.35
CA ILE A 237 16.61 -22.93 12.44
C ILE A 237 16.36 -22.34 11.05
N GLU A 238 15.16 -21.81 10.85
CA GLU A 238 14.83 -21.09 9.62
C GLU A 238 15.37 -19.67 9.68
N LYS A 239 16.25 -19.32 8.74
CA LYS A 239 16.81 -17.97 8.58
C LYS A 239 16.43 -17.40 7.22
N ALA A 240 15.94 -16.16 7.21
CA ALA A 240 15.58 -15.47 5.97
C ALA A 240 16.78 -15.37 5.00
N THR A 241 16.53 -15.49 3.69
CA THR A 241 17.60 -15.59 2.66
C THR A 241 17.64 -14.47 1.64
N ASP A 242 16.51 -13.83 1.35
CA ASP A 242 16.37 -12.97 0.16
C ASP A 242 16.51 -11.48 0.50
N ASP A 243 17.50 -11.13 1.33
CA ASP A 243 17.83 -9.76 1.74
C ASP A 243 16.64 -8.95 2.33
N GLY A 244 15.56 -9.63 2.75
CA GLY A 244 14.34 -9.00 3.29
C GLY A 244 13.20 -8.82 2.27
N ASN A 245 13.30 -9.40 1.07
CA ASN A 245 12.22 -9.39 0.09
C ASN A 245 10.93 -10.04 0.62
N LEU A 246 9.83 -9.31 0.47
CA LEU A 246 8.48 -9.77 0.81
C LEU A 246 7.70 -10.06 -0.47
N PHE A 247 7.05 -11.22 -0.49
CA PHE A 247 6.21 -11.70 -1.57
C PHE A 247 4.76 -11.74 -1.11
N GLU A 248 3.96 -10.79 -1.58
CA GLU A 248 2.56 -10.71 -1.21
C GLU A 248 1.71 -11.69 -2.04
N LEU A 249 0.86 -12.45 -1.35
CA LEU A 249 -0.18 -13.26 -1.96
C LEU A 249 -1.55 -12.73 -1.57
N ILE A 250 -2.39 -12.48 -2.56
CA ILE A 250 -3.83 -12.26 -2.40
C ILE A 250 -4.56 -13.50 -2.89
N ILE A 251 -5.44 -14.04 -2.07
CA ILE A 251 -6.30 -15.17 -2.42
C ILE A 251 -7.75 -14.68 -2.51
N LEU A 252 -8.32 -14.76 -3.71
CA LEU A 252 -9.70 -14.37 -4.00
C LEU A 252 -10.59 -15.60 -4.17
N PRO A 253 -11.92 -15.48 -3.95
CA PRO A 253 -12.86 -16.57 -4.17
C PRO A 253 -12.81 -17.17 -5.59
N GLY A 254 -12.63 -16.33 -6.61
CA GLY A 254 -12.63 -16.77 -8.00
C GLY A 254 -12.36 -15.66 -9.03
N PRO A 255 -12.30 -16.02 -10.32
CA PRO A 255 -12.00 -15.08 -11.41
C PRO A 255 -13.12 -14.09 -11.71
N ASN A 256 -14.41 -14.45 -11.60
CA ASN A 256 -15.50 -13.48 -11.77
C ASN A 256 -15.48 -12.45 -10.64
N TYR A 257 -15.18 -12.89 -9.43
CA TYR A 257 -14.98 -12.04 -8.27
C TYR A 257 -13.84 -11.03 -8.49
N HIS A 258 -12.71 -11.47 -9.04
CA HIS A 258 -11.61 -10.58 -9.42
C HIS A 258 -12.03 -9.58 -10.52
N ALA A 259 -12.71 -10.05 -11.57
CA ALA A 259 -13.18 -9.16 -12.63
C ALA A 259 -14.07 -8.04 -12.09
N PHE A 260 -14.99 -8.37 -11.17
CA PHE A 260 -15.82 -7.36 -10.53
C PHE A 260 -15.02 -6.44 -9.60
N LYS A 261 -14.07 -6.97 -8.82
CA LYS A 261 -13.15 -6.17 -8.00
C LYS A 261 -12.45 -5.08 -8.82
N ASP A 262 -11.99 -5.41 -10.02
CA ASP A 262 -11.31 -4.44 -10.89
C ASP A 262 -12.25 -3.35 -11.41
N ILE A 263 -13.51 -3.70 -11.68
CA ILE A 263 -14.56 -2.74 -12.05
C ILE A 263 -14.86 -1.81 -10.87
N GLU A 264 -15.14 -2.36 -9.69
CA GLU A 264 -15.45 -1.58 -8.49
C GLU A 264 -14.28 -0.69 -8.06
N HIS A 265 -13.05 -1.22 -8.15
CA HIS A 265 -11.86 -0.46 -7.82
C HIS A 265 -11.74 0.81 -8.68
N LYS A 266 -11.89 0.66 -10.01
CA LYS A 266 -11.80 1.78 -10.95
C LYS A 266 -12.98 2.73 -10.85
N ALA A 267 -14.21 2.20 -10.81
CA ALA A 267 -15.42 3.00 -10.93
C ALA A 267 -15.92 3.60 -9.60
N VAL A 268 -15.52 3.03 -8.46
CA VAL A 268 -16.04 3.43 -7.14
C VAL A 268 -14.91 3.77 -6.16
N TYR A 269 -14.00 2.83 -5.90
CA TYR A 269 -12.97 3.01 -4.87
C TYR A 269 -12.06 4.21 -5.16
N GLU A 270 -11.49 4.31 -6.36
CA GLU A 270 -10.57 5.40 -6.70
C GLU A 270 -11.25 6.77 -6.61
N HIS A 271 -12.49 6.89 -7.10
CA HIS A 271 -13.24 8.15 -7.04
C HIS A 271 -13.66 8.53 -5.61
N THR A 272 -14.10 7.58 -4.79
CA THR A 272 -14.42 7.83 -3.39
C THR A 272 -13.17 8.14 -2.55
N ARG A 273 -12.02 7.55 -2.89
CA ARG A 273 -10.72 7.84 -2.29
C ARG A 273 -10.24 9.25 -2.62
N ARG A 274 -10.46 9.74 -3.85
CA ARG A 274 -10.08 11.11 -4.27
C ARG A 274 -10.70 12.19 -3.38
N TYR A 275 -11.86 11.93 -2.75
CA TYR A 275 -12.40 12.87 -1.76
C TYR A 275 -11.43 13.16 -0.61
N LYS A 276 -10.74 12.13 -0.09
CA LYS A 276 -9.75 12.28 0.98
C LYS A 276 -8.48 12.95 0.47
N GLU A 277 -7.99 12.54 -0.70
CA GLU A 277 -6.76 13.07 -1.30
C GLU A 277 -6.86 14.58 -1.60
N LEU A 278 -8.03 15.02 -2.04
CA LEU A 278 -8.32 16.43 -2.30
C LEU A 278 -8.76 17.22 -1.05
N GLY A 279 -8.76 16.56 0.12
CA GLY A 279 -9.02 17.19 1.41
C GLY A 279 -10.49 17.52 1.68
N PHE A 280 -11.43 16.96 0.92
CA PHE A 280 -12.87 17.17 1.16
C PHE A 280 -13.32 16.58 2.50
N THR A 281 -12.74 15.44 2.92
CA THR A 281 -13.06 14.78 4.19
C THR A 281 -12.48 15.47 5.43
N LYS A 282 -11.71 16.57 5.28
CA LYS A 282 -11.22 17.35 6.42
C LYS A 282 -12.31 18.21 7.07
N ASP A 283 -13.39 18.48 6.32
CA ASP A 283 -14.55 19.19 6.83
C ASP A 283 -15.60 18.21 7.37
N LYS A 284 -16.05 18.40 8.62
CA LYS A 284 -17.02 17.49 9.25
C LYS A 284 -18.36 17.41 8.52
N GLY A 285 -18.82 18.51 7.90
CA GLY A 285 -20.06 18.51 7.13
C GLY A 285 -19.92 17.72 5.84
N SER A 286 -18.88 18.03 5.07
CA SER A 286 -18.52 17.31 3.84
C SER A 286 -18.26 15.82 4.09
N ASP A 287 -17.56 15.47 5.16
CA ASP A 287 -17.19 14.09 5.50
C ASP A 287 -18.43 13.21 5.73
N LYS A 288 -19.41 13.72 6.50
CA LYS A 288 -20.70 13.03 6.71
C LYS A 288 -21.48 12.81 5.41
N ILE A 289 -21.50 13.81 4.52
CA ILE A 289 -22.17 13.68 3.22
C ILE A 289 -21.46 12.62 2.35
N ILE A 290 -20.12 12.66 2.32
CA ILE A 290 -19.30 11.69 1.59
C ILE A 290 -19.50 10.27 2.12
N ASP A 291 -19.64 10.10 3.43
CA ASP A 291 -19.95 8.80 4.03
C ASP A 291 -21.35 8.30 3.68
N GLY A 292 -22.32 9.21 3.52
CA GLY A 292 -23.63 8.91 2.93
C GLY A 292 -23.51 8.36 1.51
N ILE A 293 -22.71 9.02 0.65
CA ILE A 293 -22.43 8.55 -0.71
C ILE A 293 -21.82 7.14 -0.67
N LYS A 294 -20.73 6.95 0.10
CA LYS A 294 -20.07 5.64 0.22
C LYS A 294 -21.02 4.54 0.69
N LYS A 295 -21.93 4.84 1.62
CA LYS A 295 -22.90 3.87 2.15
C LYS A 295 -23.84 3.32 1.07
N GLU A 296 -24.35 4.19 0.20
CA GLU A 296 -25.23 3.77 -0.89
C GLU A 296 -24.48 2.86 -1.88
N PHE A 297 -23.25 3.23 -2.27
CA PHE A 297 -22.41 2.38 -3.13
C PHE A 297 -22.09 1.03 -2.48
N ARG A 298 -21.69 1.01 -1.20
CA ARG A 298 -21.35 -0.21 -0.47
C ARG A 298 -22.48 -1.24 -0.46
N THR A 299 -23.73 -0.79 -0.42
CA THR A 299 -24.90 -1.67 -0.42
C THR A 299 -24.97 -2.45 -1.74
N VAL A 300 -24.78 -1.77 -2.87
CA VAL A 300 -24.82 -2.38 -4.20
C VAL A 300 -23.56 -3.19 -4.48
N THR A 301 -22.37 -2.66 -4.16
CA THR A 301 -21.11 -3.40 -4.38
C THR A 301 -21.06 -4.68 -3.56
N ALA A 302 -21.57 -4.69 -2.33
CA ALA A 302 -21.58 -5.91 -1.51
C ALA A 302 -22.48 -7.00 -2.10
N ALA A 303 -23.62 -6.62 -2.69
CA ALA A 303 -24.48 -7.56 -3.40
C ALA A 303 -23.83 -8.05 -4.70
N LEU A 304 -23.12 -7.18 -5.43
CA LEU A 304 -22.39 -7.55 -6.65
C LEU A 304 -21.20 -8.47 -6.38
N TYR A 305 -20.45 -8.26 -5.29
CA TYR A 305 -19.38 -9.18 -4.86
C TYR A 305 -19.94 -10.57 -4.57
N LYS A 306 -21.08 -10.66 -3.87
CA LYS A 306 -21.77 -11.94 -3.61
C LYS A 306 -22.26 -12.60 -4.90
N ASP A 307 -22.82 -11.83 -5.83
CA ASP A 307 -23.23 -12.36 -7.14
C ASP A 307 -22.03 -12.92 -7.92
N ALA A 308 -20.90 -12.20 -7.93
CA ALA A 308 -19.67 -12.63 -8.59
C ALA A 308 -19.09 -13.90 -7.96
N GLU A 309 -19.06 -13.99 -6.62
CA GLU A 309 -18.66 -15.21 -5.89
C GLU A 309 -19.57 -16.39 -6.24
N MET A 310 -20.88 -16.17 -6.29
CA MET A 310 -21.86 -17.21 -6.61
C MET A 310 -21.70 -17.75 -8.03
N ARG A 311 -21.33 -16.88 -8.99
CA ARG A 311 -20.97 -17.32 -10.36
C ARG A 311 -19.71 -18.19 -10.38
N ASP A 312 -18.72 -17.87 -9.54
CA ASP A 312 -17.50 -18.68 -9.40
C ASP A 312 -17.80 -20.05 -8.77
N VAL A 313 -18.72 -20.12 -7.79
CA VAL A 313 -19.05 -21.37 -7.08
C VAL A 313 -20.05 -22.25 -7.83
N LYS A 314 -21.09 -21.66 -8.43
CA LYS A 314 -22.26 -22.37 -8.98
C LYS A 314 -22.42 -22.23 -10.50
N GLY A 315 -21.54 -21.48 -11.16
CA GLY A 315 -21.64 -21.17 -12.59
C GLY A 315 -22.70 -20.12 -12.92
N ALA A 316 -22.77 -19.76 -14.20
CA ALA A 316 -23.57 -18.63 -14.71
C ALA A 316 -25.09 -18.75 -14.50
N ALA A 317 -25.60 -19.97 -14.31
CA ALA A 317 -27.04 -20.24 -14.12
C ALA A 317 -27.57 -19.91 -12.71
N SER A 318 -26.71 -19.46 -11.79
CA SER A 318 -27.07 -19.22 -10.39
C SER A 318 -27.68 -17.85 -10.09
N ILE A 319 -27.83 -16.99 -11.11
CA ILE A 319 -28.35 -15.63 -10.97
C ILE A 319 -29.88 -15.66 -10.93
N THR A 320 -30.48 -15.15 -9.85
CA THR A 320 -31.94 -15.10 -9.69
C THR A 320 -32.55 -13.70 -9.82
N ALA A 321 -31.77 -12.62 -9.60
CA ALA A 321 -32.23 -11.26 -9.84
C ALA A 321 -31.06 -10.31 -10.19
N PRO A 322 -31.25 -9.33 -11.09
CA PRO A 322 -30.24 -8.32 -11.39
C PRO A 322 -29.99 -7.41 -10.18
N VAL A 323 -28.74 -7.33 -9.72
CA VAL A 323 -28.33 -6.42 -8.66
C VAL A 323 -28.33 -4.99 -9.21
N THR A 324 -29.13 -4.11 -8.62
CA THR A 324 -29.28 -2.70 -9.04
C THR A 324 -29.42 -1.79 -7.82
N PHE A 325 -29.21 -0.48 -8.02
CA PHE A 325 -29.62 0.52 -7.05
C PHE A 325 -31.14 0.52 -6.90
N THR A 326 -31.63 0.84 -5.71
CA THR A 326 -33.06 1.14 -5.52
C THR A 326 -33.37 2.56 -5.98
N LYS A 327 -34.62 2.85 -6.37
CA LYS A 327 -35.07 4.23 -6.70
C LYS A 327 -34.76 5.20 -5.55
N LYS A 328 -34.92 4.75 -4.30
CA LYS A 328 -34.56 5.50 -3.09
C LYS A 328 -33.06 5.78 -2.99
N SER A 329 -32.20 4.79 -3.25
CA SER A 329 -30.75 4.96 -3.23
C SER A 329 -30.27 5.96 -4.28
N VAL A 330 -30.83 5.91 -5.50
CA VAL A 330 -30.49 6.89 -6.56
C VAL A 330 -30.88 8.31 -6.13
N GLN A 331 -32.06 8.47 -5.52
CA GLN A 331 -32.51 9.76 -5.00
C GLN A 331 -31.61 10.26 -3.86
N ASN A 332 -31.26 9.39 -2.89
CA ASN A 332 -30.34 9.73 -1.81
C ASN A 332 -28.96 10.16 -2.33
N LEU A 333 -28.44 9.47 -3.35
CA LEU A 333 -27.17 9.82 -3.98
C LEU A 333 -27.23 11.20 -4.64
N LYS A 334 -28.31 11.49 -5.36
CA LYS A 334 -28.54 12.81 -5.97
C LYS A 334 -28.54 13.90 -4.89
N GLU A 335 -29.30 13.70 -3.82
CA GLU A 335 -29.37 14.64 -2.69
C GLU A 335 -28.01 14.84 -2.03
N CYS A 336 -27.24 13.78 -1.84
CA CYS A 336 -25.89 13.86 -1.28
C CYS A 336 -24.93 14.62 -2.20
N PHE A 337 -24.95 14.37 -3.52
CA PHE A 337 -24.13 15.10 -4.47
C PHE A 337 -24.47 16.59 -4.49
N ASP A 338 -25.77 16.92 -4.54
CA ASP A 338 -26.25 18.30 -4.55
C ASP A 338 -25.92 19.01 -3.21
N ALA A 339 -26.08 18.32 -2.07
CA ALA A 339 -25.73 18.83 -0.76
C ALA A 339 -24.22 19.10 -0.63
N LEU A 340 -23.38 18.22 -1.16
CA LEU A 340 -21.93 18.41 -1.17
C LEU A 340 -21.54 19.63 -2.00
N GLU A 341 -22.09 19.76 -3.21
CA GLU A 341 -21.86 20.92 -4.08
C GLU A 341 -22.30 22.22 -3.41
N ASN A 342 -23.51 22.26 -2.83
CA ASN A 342 -24.06 23.41 -2.13
C ASN A 342 -23.24 23.80 -0.90
N LEU A 343 -22.75 22.82 -0.13
CA LEU A 343 -21.89 23.09 1.02
C LEU A 343 -20.61 23.80 0.59
N TRP A 344 -19.97 23.35 -0.49
CA TRP A 344 -18.75 23.98 -0.99
C TRP A 344 -19.00 25.32 -1.68
N LEU A 345 -20.15 25.49 -2.33
CA LEU A 345 -20.61 26.78 -2.85
C LEU A 345 -20.82 27.78 -1.71
N GLY A 346 -21.52 27.41 -0.64
CA GLY A 346 -21.75 28.27 0.52
C GLY A 346 -20.44 28.66 1.20
N LYS A 347 -19.49 27.71 1.32
CA LYS A 347 -18.14 28.01 1.79
C LYS A 347 -17.41 29.00 0.90
N TYR A 348 -17.49 28.85 -0.42
CA TYR A 348 -16.89 29.79 -1.36
C TYR A 348 -17.51 31.18 -1.24
N ALA A 349 -18.84 31.29 -1.17
CA ALA A 349 -19.56 32.54 -1.02
C ALA A 349 -19.28 33.25 0.31
N SER A 350 -18.90 32.50 1.35
CA SER A 350 -18.50 33.06 2.66
C SER A 350 -17.08 33.65 2.69
N LEU A 351 -16.28 33.46 1.64
CA LEU A 351 -14.94 34.05 1.56
C LEU A 351 -15.01 35.57 1.34
N PRO A 352 -13.99 36.34 1.77
CA PRO A 352 -13.90 37.76 1.40
C PRO A 352 -13.95 37.95 -0.13
N PRO A 353 -14.51 39.06 -0.66
CA PRO A 353 -14.59 39.31 -2.11
C PRO A 353 -13.23 39.22 -2.82
N SER A 354 -12.14 39.62 -2.15
CA SER A 354 -10.76 39.49 -2.67
C SER A 354 -10.31 38.05 -2.93
N LYS A 355 -10.95 37.07 -2.29
CA LYS A 355 -10.71 35.63 -2.50
C LYS A 355 -11.74 35.00 -3.45
N GLN A 356 -12.78 35.73 -3.85
CA GLN A 356 -13.80 35.29 -4.81
C GLN A 356 -13.48 35.80 -6.22
N THR A 357 -12.30 35.46 -6.74
CA THR A 357 -11.80 36.03 -8.01
C THR A 357 -12.55 35.55 -9.26
N LYS A 358 -13.44 34.57 -9.15
CA LYS A 358 -14.26 34.02 -10.24
C LYS A 358 -15.52 33.32 -9.72
N PRO A 359 -16.50 32.98 -10.57
CA PRO A 359 -17.64 32.16 -10.15
C PRO A 359 -17.21 30.80 -9.57
N PHE A 360 -17.94 30.27 -8.57
CA PHE A 360 -17.61 28.98 -7.95
C PHE A 360 -17.46 27.85 -8.98
N LYS A 361 -18.32 27.84 -10.01
CA LYS A 361 -18.31 26.86 -11.11
C LYS A 361 -17.03 26.85 -11.94
N GLU A 362 -16.20 27.88 -11.83
CA GLU A 362 -14.91 27.98 -12.52
C GLU A 362 -13.71 27.68 -11.61
N THR A 363 -13.97 27.39 -10.33
CA THR A 363 -12.92 27.03 -9.36
C THR A 363 -12.43 25.60 -9.59
N LEU A 364 -11.16 25.34 -9.26
CA LEU A 364 -10.59 23.99 -9.31
C LEU A 364 -11.38 23.02 -8.42
N LYS A 365 -11.81 23.50 -7.25
CA LYS A 365 -12.56 22.70 -6.29
C LYS A 365 -13.91 22.25 -6.82
N TYR A 366 -14.65 23.12 -7.51
CA TYR A 366 -15.88 22.73 -8.21
C TYR A 366 -15.60 21.70 -9.31
N LYS A 367 -14.60 21.94 -10.16
CA LYS A 367 -14.24 21.00 -11.24
C LYS A 367 -13.92 19.60 -10.70
N GLN A 368 -13.20 19.53 -9.59
CA GLN A 368 -12.88 18.28 -8.90
C GLN A 368 -14.13 17.58 -8.33
N LEU A 369 -15.05 18.31 -7.68
CA LEU A 369 -16.31 17.73 -7.20
C LEU A 369 -17.16 17.20 -8.34
N LYS A 370 -17.27 17.99 -9.42
CA LYS A 370 -18.02 17.64 -10.62
C LYS A 370 -17.46 16.39 -11.29
N GLU A 371 -16.14 16.31 -11.47
CA GLU A 371 -15.46 15.15 -12.03
C GLU A 371 -15.73 13.88 -11.19
N ILE A 372 -15.62 13.95 -9.87
CA ILE A 372 -15.91 12.79 -9.00
C ILE A 372 -17.38 12.38 -9.12
N ARG A 373 -18.31 13.35 -9.11
CA ARG A 373 -19.75 13.11 -9.27
C ARG A 373 -20.06 12.43 -10.60
N GLU A 374 -19.51 12.93 -11.69
CA GLU A 374 -19.75 12.40 -13.04
C GLU A 374 -19.29 10.93 -13.14
N ASN A 375 -18.06 10.64 -12.70
CA ASN A 375 -17.52 9.29 -12.72
C ASN A 375 -18.34 8.31 -11.84
N LEU A 376 -18.70 8.71 -10.62
CA LEU A 376 -19.55 7.90 -9.76
C LEU A 376 -20.95 7.69 -10.36
N SER A 377 -21.48 8.69 -11.07
CA SER A 377 -22.78 8.60 -11.72
C SER A 377 -22.80 7.61 -12.89
N GLU A 378 -21.66 7.34 -13.54
CA GLU A 378 -21.57 6.30 -14.57
C GLU A 378 -21.85 4.91 -13.99
N PHE A 379 -21.29 4.61 -12.82
CA PHE A 379 -21.58 3.36 -12.12
C PHE A 379 -23.07 3.29 -11.68
N VAL A 380 -23.64 4.40 -11.22
CA VAL A 380 -25.08 4.46 -10.89
C VAL A 380 -25.96 4.18 -12.10
N LYS A 381 -25.60 4.71 -13.28
CA LYS A 381 -26.32 4.44 -14.53
C LYS A 381 -26.21 2.98 -14.96
N LEU A 382 -25.01 2.40 -14.84
CA LEU A 382 -24.77 1.00 -15.20
C LEU A 382 -25.63 0.03 -14.38
N TYR A 383 -25.84 0.35 -13.10
CA TYR A 383 -26.64 -0.46 -12.17
C TYR A 383 -27.97 0.22 -11.79
N ALA A 384 -28.55 1.02 -12.69
CA ALA A 384 -29.79 1.73 -12.44
C ALA A 384 -30.94 0.74 -12.13
N PRO A 385 -31.93 1.15 -11.31
CA PRO A 385 -33.13 0.35 -11.09
C PRO A 385 -33.78 0.02 -12.43
N LYS A 386 -34.17 -1.24 -12.64
CA LYS A 386 -35.06 -1.61 -13.76
C LYS A 386 -36.49 -1.20 -13.40
N ASP A 387 -37.22 -0.67 -14.38
CA ASP A 387 -38.62 -0.28 -14.22
C ASP A 387 -39.57 -1.48 -14.11
#